data_AF-A0A7V7S7W0-F1
#
_entry.id   AF-A0A7V7S7W0-F1
#
_cell.length_a   1.000
_cell.length_b   1.000
_cell.length_c   1.000
_cell.angle_alpha   90.00
_cell.angle_beta   90.00
_cell.angle_gamma   90.00
#
_symmetry.space_group_name_H-M   'P 1'
#
loop_
_entity.id
_entity.type
_entity.pdbx_description
1 polymer ?
#
loop_
_entity_poly.entity_id
_entity_poly.type
_entity_poly.pdbx_seq_one_letter_code
_entity_poly.pdbx_strand_id
1 'polypeptide(L)'
;MTFKTHEITVDLVNATPTKEMSFYQGDENSVKLILNIKNEGEKLDLSPAKAVRITFKKPDGTTVFQEDCKPINVMEGRYQIILKTQTLAAVGNVYAQVRIFLEDRKLDAEPFVFTVKQSYSGDEAVESTNEYTIIKRALEVGETFTGVDFDPIIKAGELAKGAVPKTDIYLGMVQPNGYAKQLANGTDLNDVISAGVYAGGSLLNAPEDRTEWAYIEVLQQSGGICLQRYTVLSHVSRRTFTRRRYSNTWGTWLKELNTEGADFTGNVSLEGGRDLIFKNANSETVLRNNSSGIFAFYDKKNDNVVWQYTPSTKVLAIPTSTEVNLVRKAGDTMTGYLEVPRLVTSTAIPLVLNGNVSSSKSWKAAVDAEGLSLTPSATNGASDWSPTKTVKIKPDGEIVAPKISTPKDGRATITVTADAELTSPDGVIADRRGNVVTLRARVRRKSEQVNTVFVMPVDMRPLLTVTTNIVSNDGVVGAFSIATNGDVKIASVGPTLLNKDFNITISYVVD
;
A
#
# COMPACT_ATOMS: atom_id res chain seq x y z
N MET A 1 96.10 -68.47 6.67
CA MET A 1 95.41 -67.85 7.82
C MET A 1 95.57 -68.77 9.01
N THR A 2 96.14 -68.26 10.10
CA THR A 2 96.48 -69.07 11.28
C THR A 2 95.41 -68.85 12.34
N PHE A 3 94.76 -69.93 12.79
CA PHE A 3 93.80 -69.88 13.90
C PHE A 3 94.48 -70.33 15.20
N LYS A 4 94.18 -69.66 16.32
CA LYS A 4 94.46 -70.19 17.67
C LYS A 4 93.52 -71.37 17.91
N THR A 5 93.97 -72.58 17.58
CA THR A 5 93.14 -73.79 17.60
C THR A 5 93.31 -74.54 18.91
N HIS A 6 92.22 -74.80 19.62
CA HIS A 6 92.21 -75.59 20.85
C HIS A 6 91.25 -76.76 20.71
N GLU A 7 91.67 -77.93 21.18
CA GLU A 7 90.87 -79.15 21.15
C GLU A 7 90.44 -79.54 22.56
N ILE A 8 89.14 -79.77 22.70
CA ILE A 8 88.47 -80.18 23.94
C ILE A 8 87.57 -81.39 23.68
N THR A 9 87.56 -82.30 24.64
CA THR A 9 86.60 -83.42 24.68
C THR A 9 85.48 -83.04 25.63
N VAL A 10 84.23 -83.16 25.18
CA VAL A 10 83.02 -82.91 25.98
C VAL A 10 82.18 -84.18 25.99
N ASP A 11 81.59 -84.52 27.12
CA ASP A 11 80.79 -85.74 27.27
C ASP A 11 79.33 -85.41 27.60
N LEU A 12 78.41 -86.27 27.20
CA LEU A 12 76.98 -86.14 27.54
C LEU A 12 76.68 -86.44 29.01
N VAL A 13 77.50 -87.26 29.66
CA VAL A 13 77.24 -87.77 31.02
C VAL A 13 78.43 -87.51 31.95
N ASN A 14 79.65 -87.76 31.49
CA ASN A 14 80.84 -87.61 32.33
C ASN A 14 81.25 -86.14 32.46
N ALA A 15 81.64 -85.73 33.67
CA ALA A 15 82.20 -84.41 33.89
C ALA A 15 83.43 -84.21 32.98
N THR A 16 83.45 -83.09 32.25
CA THR A 16 84.56 -82.76 31.36
C THR A 16 85.78 -82.33 32.19
N PRO A 17 86.93 -83.03 32.12
CA PRO A 17 88.10 -82.65 32.92
C PRO A 17 88.60 -81.26 32.53
N THR A 18 88.83 -80.41 33.54
CA THR A 18 89.22 -79.02 33.36
C THR A 18 90.59 -78.92 32.72
N LYS A 19 90.62 -78.60 31.42
CA LYS A 19 91.85 -78.21 30.70
C LYS A 19 91.95 -76.70 30.75
N GLU A 20 93.07 -76.15 31.24
CA GLU A 20 93.29 -74.70 31.21
C GLU A 20 93.29 -74.18 29.77
N MET A 21 92.23 -73.48 29.37
CA MET A 21 92.10 -72.81 28.08
C MET A 21 91.89 -71.32 28.33
N SER A 22 92.71 -70.48 27.68
CA SER A 22 92.67 -69.03 27.81
C SER A 22 92.59 -68.35 26.44
N PHE A 23 91.71 -67.36 26.30
CA PHE A 23 91.60 -66.49 25.11
C PHE A 23 91.72 -65.01 25.51
N TYR A 24 91.78 -64.08 24.54
CA TYR A 24 91.92 -62.64 24.82
C TYR A 24 90.72 -61.83 24.31
N GLN A 25 90.26 -60.86 25.10
CA GLN A 25 89.17 -59.93 24.76
C GLN A 25 89.59 -59.07 23.56
N GLY A 26 88.99 -59.27 22.38
CA GLY A 26 89.41 -58.58 21.13
C GLY A 26 90.03 -59.51 20.09
N ASP A 27 90.17 -60.81 20.35
CA ASP A 27 90.38 -61.80 19.30
C ASP A 27 89.14 -61.83 18.37
N GLU A 28 89.25 -61.32 17.14
CA GLU A 28 88.16 -61.33 16.16
C GLU A 28 88.31 -62.46 15.14
N ASN A 29 87.36 -63.41 15.14
CA ASN A 29 87.30 -64.54 14.20
C ASN A 29 88.61 -65.36 14.07
N SER A 30 89.49 -65.29 15.07
CA SER A 30 90.84 -65.87 15.03
C SER A 30 91.01 -67.10 15.95
N VAL A 31 90.03 -67.35 16.82
CA VAL A 31 90.01 -68.47 17.77
C VAL A 31 89.11 -69.58 17.27
N LYS A 32 89.64 -70.80 17.22
CA LYS A 32 88.93 -72.01 16.79
C LYS A 32 88.91 -73.06 17.91
N LEU A 33 87.73 -73.58 18.23
CA LEU A 33 87.55 -74.74 19.10
C LEU A 33 87.24 -75.97 18.25
N ILE A 34 87.95 -77.06 18.52
CA ILE A 34 87.62 -78.41 18.06
C ILE A 34 86.98 -79.15 19.23
N LEU A 35 85.74 -79.59 19.04
CA LEU A 35 84.91 -80.27 20.02
C LEU A 35 84.88 -81.76 19.67
N ASN A 36 85.33 -82.61 20.59
CA ASN A 36 85.17 -84.06 20.51
C ASN A 36 84.02 -84.47 21.45
N ILE A 37 82.83 -84.66 20.90
CA ILE A 37 81.63 -84.97 21.66
C ILE A 37 81.53 -86.49 21.86
N LYS A 38 81.38 -86.91 23.11
CA LYS A 38 81.35 -88.32 23.54
C LYS A 38 80.14 -88.64 24.40
N ASN A 39 79.83 -89.92 24.56
CA ASN A 39 78.83 -90.40 25.50
C ASN A 39 79.45 -91.46 26.40
N GLU A 40 79.50 -91.21 27.71
CA GLU A 40 80.09 -92.12 28.70
C GLU A 40 81.55 -92.52 28.38
N GLY A 41 82.32 -91.63 27.74
CA GLY A 41 83.72 -91.83 27.36
C GLY A 41 83.94 -92.45 25.96
N GLU A 42 82.89 -92.99 25.35
CA GLU A 42 82.92 -93.62 24.03
C GLU A 42 82.64 -92.62 22.90
N LYS A 43 83.13 -92.93 21.69
CA LYS A 43 82.87 -92.12 20.49
C LYS A 43 81.37 -92.06 20.20
N LEU A 44 80.83 -90.86 19.94
CA LEU A 44 79.42 -90.65 19.67
C LEU A 44 79.19 -90.37 18.18
N ASP A 45 78.44 -91.23 17.49
CA ASP A 45 78.00 -90.97 16.12
C ASP A 45 76.87 -89.91 16.11
N LEU A 46 77.15 -88.76 15.48
CA LEU A 46 76.24 -87.64 15.36
C LEU A 46 75.60 -87.52 13.97
N SER A 47 75.65 -88.57 13.15
CA SER A 47 75.00 -88.61 11.83
C SER A 47 73.50 -88.30 11.87
N PRO A 48 72.73 -88.67 12.92
CA PRO A 48 71.31 -88.29 13.01
C PRO A 48 71.05 -86.87 13.54
N ALA A 49 72.07 -86.06 13.85
CA ALA A 49 71.88 -84.71 14.37
C ALA A 49 71.46 -83.72 13.27
N LYS A 50 70.32 -83.04 13.46
CA LYS A 50 69.84 -81.94 12.59
C LYS A 50 70.69 -80.67 12.77
N ALA A 51 71.17 -80.42 13.99
CA ALA A 51 72.10 -79.33 14.28
C ALA A 51 72.90 -79.60 15.56
N VAL A 52 74.13 -79.09 15.61
CA VAL A 52 74.91 -78.95 16.85
C VAL A 52 75.10 -77.46 17.10
N ARG A 53 74.78 -77.00 18.29
CA ARG A 53 74.89 -75.59 18.69
C ARG A 53 75.65 -75.50 20.00
N ILE A 54 76.23 -74.34 20.28
CA ILE A 54 76.92 -74.10 21.54
C ILE A 54 76.49 -72.75 22.11
N THR A 55 76.28 -72.75 23.43
CA THR A 55 75.86 -71.57 24.18
C THR A 55 76.99 -71.16 25.11
N PHE A 56 77.34 -69.88 25.09
CA PHE A 56 78.37 -69.30 25.95
C PHE A 56 77.75 -68.32 26.93
N LYS A 57 77.81 -68.62 28.22
CA LYS A 57 77.43 -67.69 29.29
C LYS A 57 78.67 -66.92 29.74
N LYS A 58 78.65 -65.61 29.51
CA LYS A 58 79.74 -64.69 29.84
C LYS A 58 79.70 -64.28 31.32
N PRO A 59 80.83 -63.79 31.87
CA PRO A 59 80.89 -63.30 33.25
C PRO A 59 80.03 -62.04 33.50
N ASP A 60 79.71 -61.26 32.46
CA ASP A 60 78.80 -60.10 32.52
C ASP A 60 77.30 -60.48 32.64
N GLY A 61 76.99 -61.79 32.69
CA GLY A 61 75.63 -62.31 32.80
C GLY A 61 74.91 -62.48 31.46
N THR A 62 75.46 -61.96 30.36
CA THR A 62 74.88 -62.13 29.02
C THR A 62 75.26 -63.47 28.41
N THR A 63 74.45 -63.95 27.47
CA THR A 63 74.62 -65.27 26.84
C THR A 63 74.73 -65.11 25.33
N VAL A 64 75.68 -65.79 24.70
CA VAL A 64 75.88 -65.81 23.25
C VAL A 64 75.55 -67.19 22.72
N PHE A 65 74.58 -67.26 21.81
CA PHE A 65 74.21 -68.50 21.10
C PHE A 65 74.94 -68.55 19.77
N GLN A 66 75.66 -69.65 19.52
CA GLN A 66 76.30 -69.90 18.24
C GLN A 66 75.75 -71.18 17.61
N GLU A 67 75.24 -71.01 16.39
CA GLU A 67 74.64 -72.10 15.59
C GLU A 67 75.57 -72.60 14.48
N ASP A 68 76.78 -72.04 14.38
CA ASP A 68 77.74 -72.24 13.30
C ASP A 68 78.80 -73.33 13.59
N CYS A 69 78.47 -74.33 14.41
CA CYS A 69 79.30 -75.52 14.59
C CYS A 69 79.36 -76.31 13.27
N LYS A 70 80.54 -76.41 12.67
CA LYS A 70 80.76 -77.14 11.41
C LYS A 70 81.30 -78.55 11.70
N PRO A 71 80.74 -79.61 11.09
CA PRO A 71 81.25 -80.96 11.29
C PRO A 71 82.68 -81.10 10.76
N ILE A 72 83.52 -81.84 11.49
CA ILE A 72 84.83 -82.34 11.03
C ILE A 72 84.74 -83.83 10.72
N ASN A 73 84.24 -84.62 11.68
CA ASN A 73 83.96 -86.04 11.50
C ASN A 73 82.73 -86.40 12.34
N VAL A 74 81.59 -86.53 11.66
CA VAL A 74 80.29 -86.72 12.30
C VAL A 74 80.18 -88.08 12.98
N MET A 75 80.76 -89.14 12.40
CA MET A 75 80.73 -90.51 12.96
C MET A 75 81.59 -90.66 14.23
N GLU A 76 82.47 -89.69 14.49
CA GLU A 76 83.31 -89.65 15.69
C GLU A 76 82.93 -88.51 16.65
N GLY A 77 81.82 -87.80 16.38
CA GLY A 77 81.36 -86.70 17.21
C GLY A 77 82.24 -85.44 17.16
N ARG A 78 83.04 -85.25 16.10
CA ARG A 78 84.00 -84.14 15.98
C ARG A 78 83.41 -82.94 15.21
N TYR A 79 83.37 -81.79 15.86
CA TYR A 79 82.90 -80.51 15.30
C TYR A 79 83.93 -79.40 15.53
N GLN A 80 83.92 -78.36 14.69
CA GLN A 80 84.67 -77.13 14.92
C GLN A 80 83.74 -75.92 15.02
N ILE A 81 84.17 -74.93 15.79
CA ILE A 81 83.54 -73.60 15.83
C ILE A 81 84.60 -72.51 15.91
N ILE A 82 84.33 -71.38 15.24
CA ILE A 82 85.10 -70.14 15.40
C ILE A 82 84.34 -69.25 16.39
N LEU A 83 85.02 -68.77 17.43
CA LEU A 83 84.39 -67.92 18.44
C LEU A 83 84.13 -66.52 17.87
N LYS A 84 82.91 -66.00 18.02
CA LYS A 84 82.57 -64.61 17.64
C LYS A 84 83.17 -63.62 18.62
N THR A 85 83.45 -62.40 18.17
CA THR A 85 83.94 -61.29 19.02
C THR A 85 83.08 -61.10 20.27
N GLN A 86 81.76 -61.21 20.12
CA GLN A 86 80.81 -61.10 21.24
C GLN A 86 80.96 -62.22 22.30
N THR A 87 81.43 -63.41 21.94
CA THR A 87 81.72 -64.51 22.89
C THR A 87 82.92 -64.19 23.78
N LEU A 88 83.87 -63.41 23.26
CA LEU A 88 85.10 -63.00 23.95
C LEU A 88 85.02 -61.57 24.51
N ALA A 89 83.85 -60.93 24.47
CA ALA A 89 83.70 -59.52 24.79
C ALA A 89 83.83 -59.18 26.29
N ALA A 90 83.74 -60.16 27.20
CA ALA A 90 83.83 -59.93 28.64
C ALA A 90 84.97 -60.75 29.26
N VAL A 91 85.86 -60.07 29.99
CA VAL A 91 86.98 -60.67 30.72
C VAL A 91 86.47 -61.50 31.89
N GLY A 92 86.93 -62.74 32.02
CA GLY A 92 86.55 -63.67 33.08
C GLY A 92 86.20 -65.08 32.57
N ASN A 93 85.54 -65.88 33.41
CA ASN A 93 85.19 -67.27 33.08
C ASN A 93 83.94 -67.31 32.19
N VAL A 94 84.06 -67.98 31.05
CA VAL A 94 82.96 -68.24 30.12
C VAL A 94 82.58 -69.71 30.21
N TYR A 95 81.29 -69.96 30.51
CA TYR A 95 80.73 -71.30 30.58
C TYR A 95 80.13 -71.66 29.23
N ALA A 96 80.60 -72.75 28.64
CA ALA A 96 80.18 -73.22 27.33
C ALA A 96 79.42 -74.54 27.46
N GLN A 97 78.23 -74.63 26.84
CA GLN A 97 77.44 -75.85 26.83
C GLN A 97 77.03 -76.20 25.39
N VAL A 98 77.37 -77.42 24.97
CA VAL A 98 77.01 -77.95 23.64
C VAL A 98 75.62 -78.58 23.72
N ARG A 99 74.77 -78.20 22.77
CA ARG A 99 73.42 -78.76 22.59
C ARG A 99 73.30 -79.42 21.21
N ILE A 100 72.82 -80.64 21.20
CA ILE A 100 72.63 -81.47 20.01
C ILE A 100 71.13 -81.56 19.75
N PHE A 101 70.71 -81.26 18.53
CA PHE A 101 69.32 -81.33 18.08
C PHE A 101 69.15 -82.57 17.20
N LEU A 102 68.46 -83.57 17.71
CA LEU A 102 68.00 -84.73 16.95
C LEU A 102 66.57 -84.47 16.45
N GLU A 103 66.01 -85.40 15.66
CA GLU A 103 64.65 -85.27 15.15
C GLU A 103 63.59 -85.09 16.25
N ASP A 104 63.66 -85.91 17.30
CA ASP A 104 62.62 -85.98 18.33
C ASP A 104 63.06 -85.49 19.72
N ARG A 105 64.36 -85.20 19.92
CA ARG A 105 64.92 -84.83 21.23
C ARG A 105 66.12 -83.92 21.13
N LYS A 106 66.43 -83.24 22.25
CA LYS A 106 67.63 -82.41 22.42
C LYS A 106 68.50 -83.01 23.51
N LEU A 107 69.80 -83.07 23.28
CA LEU A 107 70.78 -83.54 24.27
C LEU A 107 71.71 -82.37 24.62
N ASP A 108 71.91 -82.14 25.91
CA ASP A 108 72.89 -81.19 26.42
C ASP A 108 74.11 -81.96 26.93
N ALA A 109 75.30 -81.56 26.51
CA ALA A 109 76.54 -82.05 27.07
C ALA A 109 76.84 -81.37 28.42
N GLU A 110 77.70 -81.99 29.22
CA GLU A 110 78.26 -81.36 30.42
C GLU A 110 78.99 -80.07 30.04
N PRO A 111 78.73 -78.94 30.74
CA PRO A 111 79.38 -77.68 30.43
C PRO A 111 80.87 -77.73 30.70
N PHE A 112 81.63 -77.00 29.89
CA PHE A 112 83.05 -76.76 30.11
C PHE A 112 83.32 -75.26 30.27
N VAL A 113 84.44 -74.92 30.92
CA VAL A 113 84.82 -73.53 31.17
C VAL A 113 86.12 -73.20 30.48
N PHE A 114 86.24 -71.97 30.00
CA PHE A 114 87.50 -71.35 29.62
C PHE A 114 87.55 -69.91 30.11
N THR A 115 88.74 -69.34 30.17
CA THR A 115 88.94 -67.97 30.68
C THR A 115 89.25 -67.00 29.54
N VAL A 116 88.57 -65.85 29.52
CA VAL A 116 88.91 -64.72 28.66
C VAL A 116 89.75 -63.74 29.48
N LYS A 117 90.97 -63.47 29.02
CA LYS A 117 91.88 -62.49 29.59
C LYS A 117 91.69 -61.14 28.88
N GLN A 118 91.92 -60.05 29.60
CA GLN A 118 91.90 -58.71 29.00
C GLN A 118 92.95 -58.62 27.89
N SER A 119 92.57 -58.10 26.72
CA SER A 119 93.56 -57.62 25.75
C SER A 119 93.88 -56.17 26.05
N TYR A 120 95.14 -55.78 25.85
CA TYR A 120 95.61 -54.42 26.06
C TYR A 120 95.49 -53.53 24.79
N SER A 121 94.84 -54.04 23.73
CA SER A 121 94.61 -53.37 22.46
C SER A 121 93.10 -53.19 22.23
N GLY A 122 92.51 -52.11 22.75
CA GLY A 122 91.08 -51.80 22.62
C GLY A 122 90.83 -50.60 21.72
N ASP A 123 90.07 -50.79 20.64
CA ASP A 123 89.40 -49.72 19.89
C ASP A 123 87.91 -49.75 20.25
N GLU A 124 87.50 -48.86 21.16
CA GLU A 124 86.10 -48.53 21.39
C GLU A 124 85.66 -47.48 20.36
N ALA A 125 85.05 -47.92 19.24
CA ALA A 125 84.39 -47.03 18.28
C ALA A 125 82.90 -47.41 18.15
N VAL A 126 82.05 -46.46 18.55
CA VAL A 126 80.59 -46.51 18.65
C VAL A 126 79.94 -46.22 17.28
N GLU A 127 78.93 -46.99 16.85
CA GLU A 127 78.05 -46.66 15.70
C GLU A 127 76.69 -46.09 16.15
N SER A 128 76.24 -45.02 15.46
CA SER A 128 75.08 -44.15 15.74
C SER A 128 73.73 -44.71 15.26
N THR A 129 72.75 -44.82 16.17
CA THR A 129 71.35 -45.24 15.85
C THR A 129 70.40 -44.06 15.55
N ASN A 130 70.78 -42.81 15.86
CA ASN A 130 69.84 -41.68 15.88
C ASN A 130 69.56 -41.06 14.49
N GLU A 131 70.54 -41.05 13.58
CA GLU A 131 70.45 -40.35 12.29
C GLU A 131 69.55 -41.07 11.27
N TYR A 132 69.50 -42.40 11.31
CA TYR A 132 68.70 -43.22 10.40
C TYR A 132 67.18 -42.95 10.56
N THR A 133 66.73 -42.72 11.80
CA THR A 133 65.32 -42.42 12.10
C THR A 133 64.84 -41.11 11.51
N ILE A 134 65.71 -40.08 11.46
CA ILE A 134 65.35 -38.75 10.95
C ILE A 134 65.22 -38.79 9.43
N ILE A 135 66.14 -39.48 8.75
CA ILE A 135 66.11 -39.62 7.28
C ILE A 135 64.87 -40.39 6.83
N LYS A 136 64.47 -41.45 7.55
CA LYS A 136 63.25 -42.21 7.22
C LYS A 136 61.98 -41.37 7.35
N ARG A 137 61.85 -40.56 8.40
CA ARG A 137 60.72 -39.63 8.57
C ARG A 137 60.69 -38.55 7.49
N ALA A 138 61.84 -38.02 7.10
CA ALA A 138 61.92 -37.02 6.03
C ALA A 138 61.49 -37.61 4.67
N LEU A 139 61.84 -38.87 4.40
CA LEU A 139 61.42 -39.59 3.20
C LEU A 139 59.91 -39.85 3.20
N GLU A 140 59.35 -40.31 4.33
CA GLU A 140 57.91 -40.51 4.51
C GLU A 140 57.13 -39.21 4.25
N VAL A 141 57.57 -38.07 4.79
CA VAL A 141 56.93 -36.76 4.54
C VAL A 141 57.03 -36.32 3.08
N GLY A 142 58.16 -36.57 2.41
CA GLY A 142 58.34 -36.26 0.99
C GLY A 142 57.42 -37.07 0.08
N GLU A 143 57.20 -38.35 0.40
CA GLU A 143 56.22 -39.21 -0.30
C GLU A 143 54.78 -38.73 -0.10
N THR A 144 54.41 -38.26 1.10
CA THR A 144 53.05 -37.74 1.35
C THR A 144 52.75 -36.44 0.58
N PHE A 145 53.78 -35.69 0.17
CA PHE A 145 53.63 -34.42 -0.56
C PHE A 145 53.87 -34.53 -2.07
N THR A 146 54.09 -35.75 -2.58
CA THR A 146 54.27 -35.93 -4.02
C THR A 146 52.94 -35.69 -4.75
N GLY A 147 52.92 -34.78 -5.73
CA GLY A 147 51.71 -34.42 -6.47
C GLY A 147 50.82 -33.36 -5.79
N VAL A 148 51.24 -32.79 -4.66
CA VAL A 148 50.56 -31.65 -4.04
C VAL A 148 51.04 -30.36 -4.70
N ASP A 149 50.11 -29.63 -5.33
CA ASP A 149 50.35 -28.27 -5.81
C ASP A 149 50.12 -27.28 -4.66
N PHE A 150 51.20 -26.65 -4.19
CA PHE A 150 51.17 -25.68 -3.10
C PHE A 150 50.90 -24.25 -3.58
N ASP A 151 51.00 -23.96 -4.88
CA ASP A 151 50.80 -22.61 -5.43
C ASP A 151 49.38 -22.06 -5.17
N PRO A 152 48.29 -22.85 -5.30
CA PRO A 152 46.95 -22.42 -4.91
C PRO A 152 46.80 -22.09 -3.42
N ILE A 153 47.49 -22.83 -2.55
CA ILE A 153 47.43 -22.66 -1.09
C ILE A 153 48.15 -21.36 -0.68
N ILE A 154 49.31 -21.10 -1.27
CA ILE A 154 50.07 -19.87 -1.07
C ILE A 154 49.23 -18.67 -1.54
N LYS A 155 48.65 -18.75 -2.75
CA LYS A 155 47.75 -17.70 -3.28
C LYS A 155 46.52 -17.47 -2.38
N ALA A 156 45.93 -18.53 -1.84
CA ALA A 156 44.81 -18.40 -0.89
C ALA A 156 45.22 -17.68 0.41
N GLY A 157 46.41 -17.96 0.94
CA GLY A 157 46.96 -17.27 2.10
C GLY A 157 47.24 -15.78 1.84
N GLU A 158 47.78 -15.43 0.68
CA GLU A 158 48.00 -14.04 0.27
C GLU A 158 46.68 -13.26 0.10
N LEU A 159 45.66 -13.88 -0.52
CA LEU A 159 44.32 -13.30 -0.62
C LEU A 159 43.66 -13.10 0.75
N ALA A 160 43.81 -14.06 1.67
CA ALA A 160 43.27 -13.95 3.03
C ALA A 160 43.92 -12.84 3.85
N LYS A 161 45.21 -12.55 3.62
CA LYS A 161 45.94 -11.47 4.30
C LYS A 161 45.40 -10.07 3.97
N GLY A 162 44.82 -9.90 2.78
CA GLY A 162 44.21 -8.64 2.33
C GLY A 162 42.71 -8.51 2.66
N ALA A 163 42.09 -9.53 3.25
CA ALA A 163 40.67 -9.52 3.55
C ALA A 163 40.36 -8.64 4.77
N VAL A 164 39.35 -7.76 4.65
CA VAL A 164 38.83 -7.00 5.80
C VAL A 164 38.02 -7.95 6.69
N PRO A 165 38.32 -8.06 8.00
CA PRO A 165 37.52 -8.87 8.93
C PRO A 165 36.05 -8.44 8.92
N LYS A 166 35.12 -9.39 9.07
CA LYS A 166 33.67 -9.09 9.13
C LYS A 166 33.32 -8.03 10.19
N THR A 167 34.12 -7.95 11.27
CA THR A 167 33.99 -6.97 12.35
C THR A 167 34.29 -5.54 11.93
N ASP A 168 34.99 -5.35 10.80
CA ASP A 168 35.57 -4.06 10.40
C ASP A 168 34.83 -3.41 9.23
N ILE A 169 33.99 -4.16 8.52
CA ILE A 169 33.31 -3.73 7.29
C ILE A 169 32.26 -2.61 7.54
N TYR A 170 31.79 -2.45 8.79
CA TYR A 170 30.75 -1.48 9.14
C TYR A 170 31.00 -0.69 10.44
N LEU A 171 32.23 -0.61 10.95
CA LEU A 171 32.54 0.14 12.18
C LEU A 171 32.07 1.61 12.12
N GLY A 172 32.07 2.20 10.92
CA GLY A 172 31.51 3.52 10.66
C GLY A 172 29.99 3.57 10.82
N MET A 173 29.27 2.50 10.49
CA MET A 173 27.80 2.49 10.42
C MET A 173 27.10 1.93 11.66
N VAL A 174 27.57 0.82 12.23
CA VAL A 174 26.96 0.12 13.37
C VAL A 174 28.04 -0.42 14.31
N GLN A 175 27.65 -0.95 15.46
CA GLN A 175 28.55 -1.69 16.34
C GLN A 175 28.91 -3.06 15.71
N PRO A 176 30.04 -3.70 16.09
CA PRO A 176 30.45 -5.02 15.57
C PRO A 176 29.42 -6.14 15.77
N ASN A 177 28.55 -6.02 16.77
CA ASN A 177 27.45 -6.95 17.05
C ASN A 177 26.17 -6.68 16.21
N GLY A 178 26.20 -5.66 15.35
CA GLY A 178 25.07 -5.25 14.50
C GLY A 178 24.10 -4.27 15.16
N TYR A 179 24.28 -3.91 16.44
CA TYR A 179 23.43 -2.91 17.08
C TYR A 179 23.75 -1.48 16.63
N ALA A 180 22.74 -0.63 16.70
CA ALA A 180 22.92 0.81 16.55
C ALA A 180 23.89 1.36 17.62
N LYS A 181 24.68 2.36 17.26
CA LYS A 181 25.61 3.03 18.17
C LYS A 181 24.84 3.79 19.24
N GLN A 182 25.09 3.51 20.51
CA GLN A 182 24.35 4.15 21.59
C GLN A 182 24.80 5.61 21.77
N LEU A 183 23.82 6.53 21.79
CA LEU A 183 24.03 7.91 22.20
C LEU A 183 23.73 8.06 23.69
N ALA A 184 24.53 8.86 24.38
CA ALA A 184 24.27 9.19 25.77
C ALA A 184 23.03 10.10 25.90
N ASN A 185 22.34 10.02 27.03
CA ASN A 185 21.28 10.98 27.36
C ASN A 185 21.86 12.41 27.36
N GLY A 186 21.13 13.36 26.79
CA GLY A 186 21.56 14.75 26.64
C GLY A 186 22.45 15.00 25.41
N THR A 187 22.75 13.98 24.60
CA THR A 187 23.47 14.19 23.34
C THR A 187 22.69 15.12 22.41
N ASP A 188 23.36 16.13 21.86
CA ASP A 188 22.78 17.04 20.88
C ASP A 188 22.82 16.43 19.47
N LEU A 189 21.65 16.21 18.87
CA LEU A 189 21.56 15.69 17.51
C LEU A 189 22.15 16.61 16.46
N ASN A 190 22.35 17.90 16.76
CA ASN A 190 23.02 18.81 15.85
C ASN A 190 24.51 18.48 15.66
N ASP A 191 25.12 17.80 16.63
CA ASP A 191 26.53 17.38 16.62
C ASP A 191 26.73 15.99 16.01
N VAL A 192 25.66 15.19 15.89
CA VAL A 192 25.70 13.83 15.32
C VAL A 192 25.66 13.88 13.79
N ILE A 193 26.79 14.24 13.19
CA ILE A 193 26.92 14.44 11.72
C ILE A 193 27.66 13.30 10.99
N SER A 194 28.31 12.42 11.73
CA SER A 194 29.05 11.29 11.16
C SER A 194 28.09 10.24 10.64
N ALA A 195 28.40 9.62 9.50
CA ALA A 195 27.58 8.53 8.96
C ALA A 195 27.41 7.41 10.00
N GLY A 196 26.19 6.90 10.16
CA GLY A 196 25.91 5.74 10.98
C GLY A 196 24.47 5.61 11.46
N VAL A 197 24.19 4.49 12.10
CA VAL A 197 22.92 4.17 12.75
C VAL A 197 23.15 4.24 14.25
N TYR A 198 22.39 5.11 14.90
CA TYR A 198 22.48 5.41 16.31
C TYR A 198 21.17 5.09 17.03
N ALA A 199 21.21 4.93 18.34
CA ALA A 199 20.02 4.78 19.16
C ALA A 199 20.20 5.50 20.51
N GLY A 200 19.15 6.15 21.00
CA GLY A 200 19.19 6.80 22.30
C GLY A 200 17.85 7.45 22.67
N GLY A 201 17.75 7.87 23.92
CA GLY A 201 16.67 8.70 24.45
C GLY A 201 17.23 9.96 25.12
N SER A 202 16.36 10.87 25.53
CA SER A 202 16.72 12.16 26.14
C SER A 202 17.65 13.02 25.28
N LEU A 203 17.43 13.03 23.97
CA LEU A 203 18.29 13.69 22.99
C LEU A 203 17.91 15.18 22.82
N LEU A 204 18.90 16.07 22.70
CA LEU A 204 18.67 17.49 22.41
C LEU A 204 18.47 17.69 20.90
N ASN A 205 17.67 18.70 20.54
CA ASN A 205 17.29 18.99 19.15
C ASN A 205 16.61 17.82 18.41
N ALA A 206 16.00 16.88 19.14
CA ALA A 206 15.08 15.88 18.62
C ALA A 206 13.76 16.51 18.12
N PRO A 207 13.05 15.87 17.17
CA PRO A 207 11.81 16.40 16.59
C PRO A 207 10.64 16.45 17.58
N GLU A 208 10.62 15.55 18.56
CA GLU A 208 9.53 15.41 19.53
C GLU A 208 10.07 14.97 20.90
N ASP A 209 9.19 14.55 21.82
CA ASP A 209 9.47 14.30 23.24
C ASP A 209 10.87 13.72 23.47
N ARG A 210 11.64 14.46 24.26
CA ARG A 210 13.03 14.13 24.53
C ARG A 210 13.12 12.77 25.21
N THR A 211 12.12 12.29 25.95
CA THR A 211 12.24 11.05 26.73
C THR A 211 12.17 9.75 25.92
N GLU A 212 11.63 9.78 24.69
CA GLU A 212 11.37 8.57 23.90
C GLU A 212 12.64 8.05 23.20
N TRP A 213 12.80 6.72 23.15
CA TRP A 213 13.89 6.08 22.42
C TRP A 213 13.63 6.08 20.92
N ALA A 214 14.65 6.46 20.14
CA ALA A 214 14.59 6.45 18.69
C ALA A 214 15.87 5.89 18.06
N TYR A 215 15.73 5.40 16.84
CA TYR A 215 16.83 5.20 15.91
C TYR A 215 17.12 6.50 15.19
N ILE A 216 18.40 6.82 15.05
CA ILE A 216 18.88 7.98 14.32
C ILE A 216 19.81 7.48 13.21
N GLU A 217 19.36 7.60 11.97
CA GLU A 217 20.18 7.28 10.81
C GLU A 217 20.79 8.57 10.27
N VAL A 218 22.11 8.58 10.12
CA VAL A 218 22.87 9.69 9.53
C VAL A 218 23.49 9.21 8.22
N LEU A 219 23.07 9.83 7.12
CA LEU A 219 23.67 9.63 5.80
C LEU A 219 24.47 10.89 5.46
N GLN A 220 25.80 10.75 5.45
CA GLN A 220 26.70 11.88 5.25
C GLN A 220 27.15 11.98 3.79
N GLN A 221 27.13 13.21 3.28
CA GLN A 221 27.86 13.66 2.10
C GLN A 221 29.08 14.47 2.57
N SER A 222 30.11 14.59 1.76
CA SER A 222 31.35 15.30 2.13
C SER A 222 31.10 16.73 2.64
N GLY A 223 32.03 17.30 3.42
CA GLY A 223 31.93 18.71 3.84
C GLY A 223 30.81 18.99 4.86
N GLY A 224 30.40 17.98 5.63
CA GLY A 224 29.44 18.12 6.73
C GLY A 224 27.98 18.22 6.29
N ILE A 225 27.67 17.98 5.02
CA ILE A 225 26.29 17.85 4.53
C ILE A 225 25.78 16.47 4.95
N CYS A 226 24.61 16.38 5.57
CA CYS A 226 24.06 15.10 5.97
C CYS A 226 22.54 15.11 6.03
N LEU A 227 21.94 13.93 5.87
CA LEU A 227 20.54 13.68 6.18
C LEU A 227 20.47 12.97 7.53
N GLN A 228 19.53 13.38 8.36
CA GLN A 228 19.13 12.64 9.55
C GLN A 228 17.71 12.12 9.39
N ARG A 229 17.51 10.85 9.74
CA ARG A 229 16.18 10.26 9.97
C ARG A 229 16.06 9.86 11.44
N TYR A 230 15.00 10.30 12.09
CA TYR A 230 14.65 9.96 13.47
C TYR A 230 13.40 9.07 13.44
N THR A 231 13.53 7.83 13.90
CA THR A 231 12.45 6.84 13.92
C THR A 231 12.22 6.39 15.34
N VAL A 232 11.05 6.71 15.89
CA VAL A 232 10.65 6.29 17.24
C VAL A 232 10.56 4.77 17.33
N LEU A 233 11.13 4.18 18.38
CA LEU A 233 11.11 2.71 18.59
C LEU A 233 9.75 2.18 19.05
N SER A 234 8.85 3.04 19.54
CA SER A 234 7.53 2.66 20.01
C SER A 234 6.68 2.02 18.90
N HIS A 235 6.09 0.87 19.20
CA HIS A 235 5.20 0.15 18.30
C HIS A 235 3.74 0.64 18.35
N VAL A 236 3.41 1.50 19.30
CA VAL A 236 2.06 2.09 19.46
C VAL A 236 1.96 3.52 18.93
N SER A 237 3.09 4.23 18.83
CA SER A 237 3.15 5.63 18.38
C SER A 237 4.20 5.79 17.28
N ARG A 238 3.98 5.11 16.15
CA ARG A 238 4.97 4.94 15.08
C ARG A 238 5.17 6.25 14.31
N ARG A 239 6.28 6.95 14.52
CA ARG A 239 6.56 8.21 13.84
C ARG A 239 7.99 8.24 13.31
N THR A 240 8.14 8.85 12.14
CA THR A 240 9.43 9.04 11.48
C THR A 240 9.55 10.49 11.07
N PHE A 241 10.72 11.07 11.28
CA PHE A 241 11.03 12.44 10.92
C PHE A 241 12.32 12.46 10.12
N THR A 242 12.43 13.40 9.17
CA THR A 242 13.68 13.67 8.47
C THR A 242 14.05 15.14 8.54
N ARG A 243 15.35 15.41 8.58
CA ARG A 243 15.92 16.75 8.36
C ARG A 243 17.21 16.64 7.59
N ARG A 244 17.66 17.76 7.03
CA ARG A 244 18.93 17.84 6.28
C ARG A 244 19.79 18.96 6.85
N ARG A 245 21.11 18.73 6.92
CA ARG A 245 22.12 19.75 7.16
C ARG A 245 22.74 20.15 5.83
N TYR A 246 22.69 21.42 5.50
CA TYR A 246 23.32 21.98 4.30
C TYR A 246 23.96 23.33 4.64
N SER A 247 25.15 23.61 4.09
CA SER A 247 25.92 24.82 4.41
C SER A 247 26.06 25.07 5.93
N ASN A 248 26.44 24.02 6.66
CA ASN A 248 26.56 24.01 8.12
C ASN A 248 25.30 24.35 8.93
N THR A 249 24.13 24.42 8.30
CA THR A 249 22.87 24.79 8.93
C THR A 249 21.90 23.61 8.89
N TRP A 250 21.24 23.33 10.01
CA TRP A 250 20.18 22.32 10.09
C TRP A 250 18.85 22.90 9.60
N GLY A 251 18.20 22.19 8.68
CA GLY A 251 16.78 22.41 8.39
C GLY A 251 15.91 21.94 9.55
N THR A 252 14.64 22.35 9.52
CA THR A 252 13.63 21.87 10.46
C THR A 252 13.37 20.37 10.28
N TRP A 253 12.95 19.72 11.35
CA TRP A 253 12.44 18.36 11.26
C TRP A 253 11.09 18.33 10.53
N LEU A 254 10.96 17.42 9.57
CA LEU A 254 9.74 17.16 8.82
C LEU A 254 9.23 15.77 9.20
N LYS A 255 7.98 15.69 9.68
CA LYS A 255 7.32 14.43 10.00
C LYS A 255 6.90 13.72 8.70
N GLU A 256 7.23 12.44 8.56
CA GLU A 256 6.76 11.60 7.47
C GLU A 256 5.32 11.12 7.76
N LEU A 257 4.47 11.12 6.73
CA LEU A 257 3.08 10.67 6.83
C LEU A 257 3.03 9.14 6.90
N ASN A 258 2.35 8.58 7.90
CA ASN A 258 2.12 7.14 8.07
C ASN A 258 0.62 6.80 7.85
N THR A 259 0.23 5.54 8.06
CA THR A 259 -1.16 5.08 7.93
C THR A 259 -2.12 5.63 9.00
N GLU A 260 -1.63 6.40 9.97
CA GLU A 260 -2.43 6.96 11.08
C GLU A 260 -3.00 8.35 10.75
N GLY A 261 -2.80 8.83 9.53
CA GLY A 261 -3.23 10.15 9.08
C GLY A 261 -2.29 11.26 9.57
N ALA A 262 -2.59 12.51 9.21
CA ALA A 262 -1.86 13.67 9.71
C ALA A 262 -2.66 14.97 9.62
N ASP A 263 -2.26 15.92 10.45
CA ASP A 263 -2.71 17.29 10.40
C ASP A 263 -1.82 18.09 9.45
N PHE A 264 -2.45 18.75 8.47
CA PHE A 264 -1.78 19.72 7.61
C PHE A 264 -2.04 21.13 8.15
N THR A 265 -1.01 21.84 8.60
CA THR A 265 -1.13 23.21 9.12
C THR A 265 -1.02 24.29 8.03
N GLY A 266 -0.70 23.90 6.80
CA GLY A 266 -0.62 24.78 5.63
C GLY A 266 -1.65 24.44 4.57
N ASN A 267 -1.65 25.22 3.48
CA ASN A 267 -2.52 24.96 2.33
C ASN A 267 -2.14 23.63 1.66
N VAL A 268 -3.15 22.86 1.26
CA VAL A 268 -3.00 21.69 0.40
C VAL A 268 -3.33 22.09 -1.03
N SER A 269 -2.32 22.09 -1.90
CA SER A 269 -2.48 22.37 -3.33
C SER A 269 -2.54 21.08 -4.13
N LEU A 270 -3.58 20.93 -4.96
CA LEU A 270 -3.72 19.86 -5.94
C LEU A 270 -3.56 20.46 -7.34
N GLU A 271 -2.49 20.06 -8.05
CA GLU A 271 -2.24 20.49 -9.44
C GLU A 271 -3.31 19.95 -10.40
N GLY A 272 -3.45 20.59 -11.57
CA GLY A 272 -4.52 20.29 -12.52
C GLY A 272 -4.65 18.80 -12.88
N GLY A 273 -5.90 18.31 -12.96
CA GLY A 273 -6.18 16.89 -13.23
C GLY A 273 -5.95 15.98 -12.02
N ARG A 274 -6.10 16.52 -10.81
CA ARG A 274 -6.06 15.77 -9.55
C ARG A 274 -7.36 16.00 -8.78
N ASP A 275 -7.84 14.93 -8.15
CA ASP A 275 -9.08 14.90 -7.38
C ASP A 275 -8.74 14.62 -5.91
N LEU A 276 -9.46 15.24 -4.97
CA LEU A 276 -9.53 14.75 -3.58
C LEU A 276 -10.63 13.70 -3.51
N ILE A 277 -10.28 12.47 -3.12
CA ILE A 277 -11.16 11.30 -3.26
C ILE A 277 -11.67 10.85 -1.90
N PHE A 278 -12.99 10.69 -1.79
CA PHE A 278 -13.71 10.11 -0.66
C PHE A 278 -14.34 8.80 -1.12
N LYS A 279 -13.78 7.65 -0.71
CA LYS A 279 -14.23 6.34 -1.18
C LYS A 279 -14.42 5.32 -0.05
N ASN A 280 -15.40 4.45 -0.24
CA ASN A 280 -15.61 3.23 0.53
C ASN A 280 -16.18 2.14 -0.41
N ALA A 281 -16.59 0.99 0.12
CA ALA A 281 -17.16 -0.09 -0.70
C ALA A 281 -18.42 0.35 -1.50
N ASN A 282 -19.17 1.30 -0.96
CA ASN A 282 -20.47 1.74 -1.47
C ASN A 282 -20.41 3.02 -2.31
N SER A 283 -19.39 3.88 -2.15
CA SER A 283 -19.29 5.18 -2.83
C SER A 283 -17.87 5.54 -3.25
N GLU A 284 -17.74 6.29 -4.33
CA GLU A 284 -16.53 7.03 -4.68
C GLU A 284 -16.95 8.44 -5.12
N THR A 285 -16.82 9.41 -4.23
CA THR A 285 -17.12 10.82 -4.51
C THR A 285 -15.84 11.64 -4.44
N VAL A 286 -15.78 12.73 -5.19
CA VAL A 286 -14.56 13.53 -5.29
C VAL A 286 -14.86 15.02 -5.26
N LEU A 287 -13.93 15.79 -4.69
CA LEU A 287 -13.75 17.20 -5.07
C LEU A 287 -12.76 17.23 -6.23
N ARG A 288 -13.27 17.57 -7.41
CA ARG A 288 -12.56 17.50 -8.67
C ARG A 288 -11.95 18.83 -9.07
N ASN A 289 -10.71 18.78 -9.56
CA ASN A 289 -10.11 19.84 -10.37
C ASN A 289 -9.66 19.21 -11.70
N ASN A 290 -10.51 19.31 -12.73
CA ASN A 290 -10.17 18.73 -14.03
C ASN A 290 -9.18 19.62 -14.81
N SER A 291 -8.62 19.10 -15.89
CA SER A 291 -7.68 19.82 -16.75
C SER A 291 -8.27 21.08 -17.41
N SER A 292 -9.59 21.23 -17.42
CA SER A 292 -10.30 22.43 -17.89
C SER A 292 -10.50 23.49 -16.80
N GLY A 293 -10.00 23.26 -15.58
CA GLY A 293 -10.12 24.17 -14.44
C GLY A 293 -11.50 24.17 -13.79
N ILE A 294 -12.36 23.19 -14.09
CA ILE A 294 -13.67 23.05 -13.45
C ILE A 294 -13.46 22.50 -12.04
N PHE A 295 -14.02 23.21 -11.06
CA PHE A 295 -14.11 22.74 -9.69
C PHE A 295 -15.49 22.13 -9.44
N ALA A 296 -15.56 20.85 -9.11
CA ALA A 296 -16.84 20.14 -9.01
C ALA A 296 -16.89 19.16 -7.84
N PHE A 297 -18.09 18.90 -7.34
CA PHE A 297 -18.36 17.69 -6.59
C PHE A 297 -18.95 16.65 -7.54
N TYR A 298 -18.30 15.50 -7.62
CA TYR A 298 -18.58 14.49 -8.61
C TYR A 298 -18.71 13.11 -7.95
N ASP A 299 -19.82 12.44 -8.22
CA ASP A 299 -20.02 11.04 -7.89
C ASP A 299 -19.37 10.20 -8.99
N LYS A 300 -18.15 9.76 -8.71
CA LYS A 300 -17.33 9.01 -9.65
C LYS A 300 -17.77 7.57 -9.80
N LYS A 301 -18.41 6.99 -8.78
CA LYS A 301 -18.95 5.64 -8.87
C LYS A 301 -20.11 5.55 -9.86
N ASN A 302 -20.95 6.60 -9.89
CA ASN A 302 -22.14 6.66 -10.75
C ASN A 302 -21.97 7.57 -11.98
N ASP A 303 -20.76 8.09 -12.23
CA ASP A 303 -20.45 9.02 -13.32
C ASP A 303 -21.40 10.22 -13.40
N ASN A 304 -21.64 10.88 -12.26
CA ASN A 304 -22.57 12.00 -12.18
C ASN A 304 -21.95 13.24 -11.52
N VAL A 305 -22.14 14.40 -12.14
CA VAL A 305 -21.72 15.70 -11.58
C VAL A 305 -22.83 16.22 -10.68
N VAL A 306 -22.57 16.27 -9.37
CA VAL A 306 -23.54 16.77 -8.39
C VAL A 306 -23.68 18.29 -8.50
N TRP A 307 -22.55 18.99 -8.51
CA TRP A 307 -22.47 20.42 -8.83
C TRP A 307 -21.10 20.75 -9.41
N GLN A 308 -21.03 21.84 -10.18
CA GLN A 308 -19.77 22.33 -10.74
C GLN A 308 -19.73 23.86 -10.74
N TYR A 309 -18.55 24.40 -10.46
CA TYR A 309 -18.20 25.77 -10.71
C TYR A 309 -17.27 25.86 -11.93
N THR A 310 -17.67 26.66 -12.91
CA THR A 310 -16.88 26.91 -14.12
C THR A 310 -16.27 28.32 -14.05
N PRO A 311 -14.94 28.46 -13.83
CA PRO A 311 -14.33 29.77 -13.63
C PRO A 311 -14.45 30.71 -14.83
N SER A 312 -14.37 30.19 -16.06
CA SER A 312 -14.45 30.98 -17.29
C SER A 312 -15.79 31.69 -17.46
N THR A 313 -16.88 31.06 -17.02
CA THR A 313 -18.24 31.62 -17.07
C THR A 313 -18.70 32.18 -15.73
N LYS A 314 -17.96 31.94 -14.64
CA LYS A 314 -18.31 32.27 -13.26
C LYS A 314 -19.66 31.69 -12.81
N VAL A 315 -20.03 30.52 -13.34
CA VAL A 315 -21.30 29.86 -13.04
C VAL A 315 -21.09 28.69 -12.09
N LEU A 316 -21.84 28.69 -10.98
CA LEU A 316 -22.14 27.49 -10.20
C LEU A 316 -23.40 26.85 -10.78
N ALA A 317 -23.29 25.62 -11.27
CA ALA A 317 -24.38 24.87 -11.87
C ALA A 317 -24.57 23.51 -11.19
N ILE A 318 -25.82 23.11 -11.04
CA ILE A 318 -26.21 21.73 -10.80
C ILE A 318 -26.72 21.19 -12.14
N PRO A 319 -26.03 20.22 -12.77
CA PRO A 319 -26.43 19.66 -14.05
C PRO A 319 -27.84 19.08 -14.03
N THR A 320 -28.52 19.10 -15.18
CA THR A 320 -29.91 18.67 -15.26
C THR A 320 -30.10 17.19 -14.95
N SER A 321 -29.06 16.38 -15.15
CA SER A 321 -28.99 14.96 -14.78
C SER A 321 -29.02 14.69 -13.28
N THR A 322 -28.74 15.69 -12.45
CA THR A 322 -28.71 15.54 -10.99
C THR A 322 -30.05 15.89 -10.38
N GLU A 323 -30.67 14.92 -9.72
CA GLU A 323 -31.90 15.14 -8.95
C GLU A 323 -31.63 16.13 -7.80
N VAL A 324 -32.51 17.12 -7.66
CA VAL A 324 -32.40 18.15 -6.62
C VAL A 324 -33.78 18.45 -6.03
N ASN A 325 -33.79 18.85 -4.77
CA ASN A 325 -34.96 19.40 -4.08
C ASN A 325 -35.08 20.93 -4.25
N LEU A 326 -34.63 21.46 -5.39
CA LEU A 326 -34.57 22.89 -5.69
C LEU A 326 -35.28 23.19 -7.01
N VAL A 327 -36.10 24.24 -7.04
CA VAL A 327 -36.77 24.73 -8.26
C VAL A 327 -35.76 25.33 -9.23
N ARG A 328 -35.75 24.83 -10.47
CA ARG A 328 -34.81 25.28 -11.52
C ARG A 328 -35.29 26.51 -12.30
N LYS A 329 -34.33 27.33 -12.77
CA LYS A 329 -34.61 28.49 -13.64
C LYS A 329 -35.17 28.14 -15.01
N ALA A 330 -34.90 26.93 -15.51
CA ALA A 330 -35.46 26.43 -16.76
C ALA A 330 -36.93 26.00 -16.63
N GLY A 331 -37.50 26.08 -15.43
CA GLY A 331 -38.80 25.53 -15.08
C GLY A 331 -38.66 24.29 -14.19
N ASP A 332 -39.63 24.11 -13.30
CA ASP A 332 -39.76 22.95 -12.43
C ASP A 332 -41.21 22.83 -11.93
N THR A 333 -41.56 21.69 -11.32
CA THR A 333 -42.86 21.48 -10.66
C THR A 333 -42.67 21.51 -9.15
N MET A 334 -43.34 22.44 -8.46
CA MET A 334 -43.42 22.42 -7.00
C MET A 334 -44.57 21.51 -6.57
N THR A 335 -44.29 20.52 -5.71
CA THR A 335 -45.32 19.75 -5.01
C THR A 335 -45.53 20.37 -3.61
N GLY A 336 -46.66 21.05 -3.40
CA GLY A 336 -46.98 21.76 -2.14
C GLY A 336 -47.48 23.19 -2.38
N TYR A 337 -47.81 23.91 -1.30
CA TYR A 337 -48.23 25.31 -1.38
C TYR A 337 -47.02 26.24 -1.49
N LEU A 338 -47.12 27.26 -2.37
CA LEU A 338 -46.21 28.39 -2.35
C LEU A 338 -46.71 29.42 -1.33
N GLU A 339 -46.07 29.48 -0.16
CA GLU A 339 -46.30 30.54 0.81
C GLU A 339 -45.45 31.76 0.46
N VAL A 340 -46.09 32.89 0.16
CA VAL A 340 -45.41 34.18 -0.04
C VAL A 340 -45.54 34.97 1.26
N PRO A 341 -44.51 35.00 2.13
CA PRO A 341 -44.63 35.60 3.45
C PRO A 341 -44.84 37.11 3.34
N ARG A 342 -45.76 37.63 4.16
CA ARG A 342 -45.90 39.07 4.38
C ARG A 342 -44.71 39.54 5.21
N LEU A 343 -43.80 40.32 4.63
CA LEU A 343 -42.83 41.05 5.44
C LEU A 343 -43.59 41.97 6.39
N VAL A 344 -43.11 42.09 7.63
CA VAL A 344 -43.61 42.99 8.67
C VAL A 344 -43.45 44.49 8.31
N THR A 345 -42.93 44.78 7.12
CA THR A 345 -42.85 46.13 6.55
C THR A 345 -44.11 46.45 5.75
N SER A 346 -44.40 47.74 5.54
CA SER A 346 -45.53 48.21 4.72
C SER A 346 -45.48 47.77 3.25
N THR A 347 -44.40 47.13 2.82
CA THR A 347 -44.19 46.58 1.48
C THR A 347 -44.32 45.07 1.49
N ALA A 348 -45.53 44.55 1.22
CA ALA A 348 -45.69 43.14 0.87
C ALA A 348 -44.81 42.80 -0.33
N ILE A 349 -44.13 41.63 -0.33
CA ILE A 349 -43.42 41.14 -1.50
C ILE A 349 -44.48 40.57 -2.44
N PRO A 350 -44.76 41.19 -3.60
CA PRO A 350 -45.75 40.65 -4.51
C PRO A 350 -45.23 39.40 -5.23
N LEU A 351 -46.13 38.48 -5.55
CA LEU A 351 -45.86 37.51 -6.61
C LEU A 351 -45.95 38.25 -7.95
N VAL A 352 -44.88 38.20 -8.74
CA VAL A 352 -44.82 38.85 -10.06
C VAL A 352 -44.87 37.82 -11.17
N LEU A 353 -45.83 37.99 -12.07
CA LEU A 353 -45.98 37.25 -13.32
C LEU A 353 -45.50 38.16 -14.46
N ASN A 354 -44.31 37.90 -14.99
CA ASN A 354 -43.72 38.74 -16.02
C ASN A 354 -44.40 38.52 -17.37
N GLY A 355 -44.84 39.61 -17.98
CA GLY A 355 -45.32 39.62 -19.36
C GLY A 355 -44.15 39.67 -20.35
N ASN A 356 -44.47 39.44 -21.62
CA ASN A 356 -43.53 39.66 -22.71
C ASN A 356 -43.56 41.14 -23.12
N VAL A 357 -42.37 41.75 -23.22
CA VAL A 357 -42.17 43.16 -23.60
C VAL A 357 -42.89 43.59 -24.89
N SER A 358 -43.16 42.65 -25.81
CA SER A 358 -43.83 42.93 -27.08
C SER A 358 -45.35 42.72 -27.06
N SER A 359 -45.87 41.83 -26.21
CA SER A 359 -47.22 41.29 -26.39
C SER A 359 -48.11 41.28 -25.15
N SER A 360 -47.55 41.39 -23.94
CA SER A 360 -48.35 41.25 -22.71
C SER A 360 -47.84 42.10 -21.55
N LYS A 361 -48.78 42.53 -20.69
CA LYS A 361 -48.45 43.20 -19.44
C LYS A 361 -47.89 42.21 -18.43
N SER A 362 -46.97 42.68 -17.58
CA SER A 362 -46.66 42.00 -16.34
C SER A 362 -47.77 42.24 -15.33
N TRP A 363 -47.94 41.31 -14.41
CA TRP A 363 -48.93 41.39 -13.34
C TRP A 363 -48.26 41.15 -12.00
N LYS A 364 -48.65 41.94 -11.00
CA LYS A 364 -48.33 41.64 -9.61
C LYS A 364 -49.59 41.23 -8.85
N ALA A 365 -49.44 40.23 -7.99
CA ALA A 365 -50.42 39.86 -6.98
C ALA A 365 -49.85 40.20 -5.60
N ALA A 366 -50.59 40.99 -4.82
CA ALA A 366 -50.16 41.42 -3.48
C ALA A 366 -51.33 41.42 -2.50
N VAL A 367 -51.06 41.11 -1.24
CA VAL A 367 -52.04 41.24 -0.16
C VAL A 367 -51.63 42.40 0.75
N ASP A 368 -52.53 43.34 0.97
CA ASP A 368 -52.35 44.49 1.87
C ASP A 368 -53.54 44.61 2.85
N ALA A 369 -53.61 45.73 3.59
CA ALA A 369 -54.72 45.97 4.53
C ALA A 369 -56.09 46.10 3.83
N GLU A 370 -56.10 46.38 2.53
CA GLU A 370 -57.29 46.53 1.70
C GLU A 370 -57.65 45.24 0.94
N GLY A 371 -56.93 44.13 1.18
CA GLY A 371 -57.23 42.81 0.62
C GLY A 371 -56.23 42.32 -0.43
N LEU A 372 -56.67 41.44 -1.32
CA LEU A 372 -55.86 40.92 -2.44
C LEU A 372 -55.98 41.86 -3.65
N SER A 373 -54.84 42.29 -4.19
CA SER A 373 -54.74 43.17 -5.35
C SER A 373 -54.04 42.48 -6.52
N LEU A 374 -54.60 42.67 -7.71
CA LEU A 374 -54.02 42.28 -8.99
C LEU A 374 -53.79 43.54 -9.81
N THR A 375 -52.52 43.93 -9.97
CA THR A 375 -52.16 45.18 -10.65
C THR A 375 -51.35 44.88 -11.92
N PRO A 376 -51.82 45.31 -13.10
CA PRO A 376 -51.04 45.21 -14.32
C PRO A 376 -49.95 46.30 -14.37
N SER A 377 -48.93 46.05 -15.18
CA SER A 377 -47.94 47.05 -15.59
C SER A 377 -48.55 48.08 -16.55
N ALA A 378 -47.98 49.28 -16.61
CA ALA A 378 -48.36 50.32 -17.55
C ALA A 378 -47.77 50.03 -18.94
N THR A 379 -46.57 49.48 -19.00
CA THR A 379 -45.85 49.06 -20.23
C THR A 379 -45.77 47.54 -20.33
N ASN A 380 -45.76 46.99 -21.54
CA ASN A 380 -45.66 45.54 -21.74
C ASN A 380 -44.34 45.01 -21.18
N GLY A 381 -44.38 43.87 -20.49
CA GLY A 381 -43.23 43.21 -19.84
C GLY A 381 -42.45 44.02 -18.78
N ALA A 382 -42.91 45.22 -18.43
CA ALA A 382 -42.22 46.10 -17.49
C ALA A 382 -42.74 45.95 -16.05
N SER A 383 -42.00 46.49 -15.09
CA SER A 383 -42.36 46.55 -13.67
C SER A 383 -42.90 47.93 -13.26
N ASP A 384 -43.65 48.59 -14.15
CA ASP A 384 -44.21 49.93 -13.99
C ASP A 384 -45.71 49.88 -13.64
N TRP A 385 -46.03 49.43 -12.43
CA TRP A 385 -47.41 49.14 -12.01
C TRP A 385 -48.39 50.30 -12.19
N SER A 386 -49.60 50.02 -12.68
CA SER A 386 -50.66 51.00 -12.92
C SER A 386 -51.78 50.89 -11.86
N PRO A 387 -51.75 51.67 -10.76
CA PRO A 387 -52.70 51.51 -9.65
C PRO A 387 -54.15 51.73 -10.08
N THR A 388 -54.38 52.61 -11.06
CA THR A 388 -55.69 52.94 -11.62
C THR A 388 -56.34 51.79 -12.41
N LYS A 389 -55.57 50.74 -12.74
CA LYS A 389 -56.04 49.54 -13.44
C LYS A 389 -56.11 48.30 -12.52
N THR A 390 -55.96 48.49 -11.22
CA THR A 390 -55.95 47.39 -10.24
C THR A 390 -57.33 46.80 -10.06
N VAL A 391 -57.41 45.47 -10.03
CA VAL A 391 -58.57 44.73 -9.53
C VAL A 391 -58.27 44.34 -8.08
N LYS A 392 -59.17 44.63 -7.15
CA LYS A 392 -59.03 44.27 -5.73
C LYS A 392 -60.16 43.37 -5.28
N ILE A 393 -59.83 42.39 -4.45
CA ILE A 393 -60.77 41.62 -3.64
C ILE A 393 -60.54 42.07 -2.20
N LYS A 394 -61.50 42.80 -1.64
CA LYS A 394 -61.43 43.32 -0.27
C LYS A 394 -61.44 42.19 0.76
N PRO A 395 -61.08 42.46 2.04
CA PRO A 395 -61.10 41.45 3.10
C PRO A 395 -62.49 40.84 3.36
N ASP A 396 -63.56 41.54 2.99
CA ASP A 396 -64.96 41.10 3.07
C ASP A 396 -65.45 40.37 1.80
N GLY A 397 -64.59 40.21 0.79
CA GLY A 397 -64.91 39.55 -0.48
C GLY A 397 -65.48 40.47 -1.57
N GLU A 398 -65.67 41.78 -1.32
CA GLU A 398 -66.11 42.71 -2.36
C GLU A 398 -65.06 42.88 -3.45
N ILE A 399 -65.47 42.79 -4.72
CA ILE A 399 -64.59 43.01 -5.87
C ILE A 399 -64.69 44.46 -6.32
N VAL A 400 -63.58 45.18 -6.30
CA VAL A 400 -63.45 46.54 -6.86
C VAL A 400 -62.59 46.48 -8.11
N ALA A 401 -63.19 46.83 -9.25
CA ALA A 401 -62.51 46.90 -10.54
C ALA A 401 -62.89 48.21 -11.28
N PRO A 402 -61.97 48.81 -12.05
CA PRO A 402 -62.27 50.03 -12.83
C PRO A 402 -63.37 49.83 -13.87
N LYS A 403 -63.48 48.60 -14.41
CA LYS A 403 -64.53 48.18 -15.34
C LYS A 403 -64.72 46.67 -15.25
N ILE A 404 -65.98 46.25 -15.17
CA ILE A 404 -66.39 44.86 -15.38
C ILE A 404 -67.13 44.85 -16.70
N SER A 405 -66.66 44.06 -17.68
CA SER A 405 -67.33 43.89 -18.96
C SER A 405 -67.62 42.43 -19.24
N THR A 406 -68.76 42.16 -19.85
CA THR A 406 -69.08 40.83 -20.39
C THR A 406 -68.70 40.75 -21.87
N PRO A 407 -68.47 39.55 -22.45
CA PRO A 407 -68.22 39.39 -23.88
C PRO A 407 -69.32 39.97 -24.78
N LYS A 408 -70.54 40.14 -24.25
CA LYS A 408 -71.72 40.65 -24.96
C LYS A 408 -71.94 42.15 -24.79
N ASP A 409 -71.13 42.83 -23.98
CA ASP A 409 -71.25 44.28 -23.79
C ASP A 409 -70.96 45.00 -25.11
N GLY A 410 -71.83 45.93 -25.47
CA GLY A 410 -71.68 46.63 -26.74
C GLY A 410 -72.81 47.61 -27.00
N ARG A 411 -72.76 48.20 -28.18
CA ARG A 411 -73.82 49.06 -28.71
C ARG A 411 -74.27 48.51 -30.06
N ALA A 412 -75.58 48.35 -30.22
CA ALA A 412 -76.19 48.00 -31.49
C ALA A 412 -76.98 49.18 -32.05
N THR A 413 -76.77 49.46 -33.33
CA THR A 413 -77.64 50.34 -34.12
C THR A 413 -78.61 49.44 -34.89
N ILE A 414 -79.91 49.61 -34.63
CA ILE A 414 -80.95 48.71 -35.13
C ILE A 414 -81.72 49.42 -36.25
N THR A 415 -81.88 48.74 -37.38
CA THR A 415 -82.71 49.22 -38.49
C THR A 415 -84.17 48.87 -38.23
N VAL A 416 -85.07 49.83 -38.51
CA VAL A 416 -86.52 49.57 -38.51
C VAL A 416 -86.93 48.76 -39.74
N THR A 417 -88.03 48.03 -39.63
CA THR A 417 -88.65 47.31 -40.75
C THR A 417 -89.41 48.27 -41.67
N ALA A 418 -89.91 47.77 -42.81
CA ALA A 418 -90.75 48.56 -43.71
C ALA A 418 -92.08 49.04 -43.07
N ASP A 419 -92.53 48.39 -42.00
CA ASP A 419 -93.76 48.72 -41.27
C ASP A 419 -93.56 49.82 -40.22
N ALA A 420 -92.38 50.43 -40.18
CA ALA A 420 -92.05 51.52 -39.27
C ALA A 420 -91.14 52.57 -39.93
N GLU A 421 -91.09 53.77 -39.35
CA GLU A 421 -90.11 54.79 -39.71
C GLU A 421 -89.51 55.44 -38.47
N LEU A 422 -88.29 55.95 -38.61
CA LEU A 422 -87.65 56.75 -37.60
C LEU A 422 -88.28 58.15 -37.57
N THR A 423 -88.55 58.66 -36.38
CA THR A 423 -89.08 60.02 -36.18
C THR A 423 -87.98 61.02 -35.82
N SER A 424 -86.73 60.54 -35.76
CA SER A 424 -85.55 61.33 -35.38
C SER A 424 -84.28 60.73 -36.01
N PRO A 425 -83.24 61.56 -36.28
CA PRO A 425 -81.95 61.08 -36.79
C PRO A 425 -81.19 60.14 -35.83
N ASP A 426 -81.56 60.13 -34.54
CA ASP A 426 -80.87 59.38 -33.48
C ASP A 426 -80.96 57.85 -33.64
N GLY A 427 -81.84 57.35 -34.53
CA GLY A 427 -82.00 55.92 -34.82
C GLY A 427 -82.60 55.12 -33.65
N VAL A 428 -82.54 53.79 -33.77
CA VAL A 428 -82.81 52.85 -32.67
C VAL A 428 -81.48 52.32 -32.17
N ILE A 429 -81.20 52.53 -30.88
CA ILE A 429 -79.92 52.16 -30.26
C ILE A 429 -80.20 51.28 -29.03
N ALA A 430 -79.47 50.17 -28.93
CA ALA A 430 -79.44 49.34 -27.74
C ALA A 430 -78.01 49.28 -27.18
N ASP A 431 -77.83 49.70 -25.94
CA ASP A 431 -76.56 49.59 -25.21
C ASP A 431 -76.68 48.45 -24.19
N ARG A 432 -75.82 47.43 -24.31
CA ARG A 432 -75.69 46.36 -23.32
C ARG A 432 -74.52 46.63 -22.37
N ARG A 433 -74.76 46.57 -21.07
CA ARG A 433 -73.75 46.67 -20.01
C ARG A 433 -74.06 45.62 -18.94
N GLY A 434 -73.25 44.58 -18.86
CA GLY A 434 -73.52 43.42 -18.00
C GLY A 434 -74.77 42.68 -18.47
N ASN A 435 -75.69 42.46 -17.53
CA ASN A 435 -76.95 41.75 -17.76
C ASN A 435 -78.12 42.71 -18.04
N VAL A 436 -77.83 43.97 -18.38
CA VAL A 436 -78.85 44.98 -18.67
C VAL A 436 -78.63 45.53 -20.07
N VAL A 437 -79.71 45.57 -20.84
CA VAL A 437 -79.80 46.35 -22.08
C VAL A 437 -80.63 47.59 -21.81
N THR A 438 -80.14 48.74 -22.24
CA THR A 438 -80.92 49.97 -22.34
C THR A 438 -81.20 50.24 -23.80
N LEU A 439 -82.47 50.15 -24.19
CA LEU A 439 -82.98 50.44 -25.52
C LEU A 439 -83.50 51.87 -25.58
N ARG A 440 -83.12 52.60 -26.62
CA ARG A 440 -83.69 53.89 -27.02
C ARG A 440 -84.22 53.76 -28.45
N ALA A 441 -85.50 54.08 -28.64
CA ALA A 441 -86.12 54.05 -29.96
C ALA A 441 -87.04 55.27 -30.15
N ARG A 442 -86.88 55.97 -31.28
CA ARG A 442 -87.79 57.01 -31.73
C ARG A 442 -88.39 56.62 -33.06
N VAL A 443 -89.58 56.04 -32.98
CA VAL A 443 -90.19 55.33 -34.10
C VAL A 443 -91.66 55.66 -34.20
N ARG A 444 -92.18 55.49 -35.40
CA ARG A 444 -93.61 55.50 -35.70
C ARG A 444 -93.96 54.22 -36.44
N ARG A 445 -95.18 53.73 -36.25
CA ARG A 445 -95.72 52.57 -36.96
C ARG A 445 -96.48 53.01 -38.23
N LYS A 446 -96.28 52.29 -39.34
CA LYS A 446 -96.85 52.60 -40.67
C LYS A 446 -97.89 51.60 -41.19
N SER A 447 -98.17 50.54 -40.43
CA SER A 447 -99.16 49.52 -40.78
C SER A 447 -100.26 49.42 -39.72
N GLU A 448 -101.51 49.27 -40.13
CA GLU A 448 -102.66 48.99 -39.26
C GLU A 448 -102.61 47.56 -38.66
N GLN A 449 -101.80 46.65 -39.23
CA GLN A 449 -101.51 45.33 -38.65
C GLN A 449 -100.35 45.41 -37.64
N VAL A 450 -100.40 44.60 -36.57
CA VAL A 450 -99.38 44.58 -35.51
C VAL A 450 -98.17 43.77 -35.97
N ASN A 451 -97.35 44.40 -36.82
CA ASN A 451 -96.13 43.82 -37.36
C ASN A 451 -94.90 44.19 -36.51
N THR A 452 -93.79 43.49 -36.76
CA THR A 452 -92.50 43.77 -36.13
C THR A 452 -91.98 45.13 -36.61
N VAL A 453 -91.70 46.02 -35.67
CA VAL A 453 -91.17 47.38 -35.89
C VAL A 453 -89.65 47.34 -36.09
N PHE A 454 -88.95 46.50 -35.32
CA PHE A 454 -87.54 46.15 -35.47
C PHE A 454 -87.24 44.86 -34.68
N VAL A 455 -86.05 44.31 -34.86
CA VAL A 455 -85.60 43.08 -34.18
C VAL A 455 -84.38 43.38 -33.31
N MET A 456 -84.44 43.01 -32.03
CA MET A 456 -83.30 43.08 -31.13
C MET A 456 -82.19 42.10 -31.57
N PRO A 457 -80.91 42.52 -31.59
CA PRO A 457 -79.77 41.64 -31.80
C PRO A 457 -79.77 40.48 -30.82
N VAL A 458 -79.26 39.31 -31.24
CA VAL A 458 -79.32 38.07 -30.45
C VAL A 458 -78.80 38.22 -29.02
N ASP A 459 -77.69 38.93 -28.83
CA ASP A 459 -77.07 39.16 -27.52
C ASP A 459 -77.78 40.20 -26.65
N MET A 460 -78.81 40.86 -27.19
CA MET A 460 -79.59 41.90 -26.53
C MET A 460 -81.07 41.51 -26.41
N ARG A 461 -81.43 40.25 -26.64
CA ARG A 461 -82.83 39.79 -26.48
C ARG A 461 -83.14 39.55 -25.00
N PRO A 462 -84.33 39.94 -24.53
CA PRO A 462 -84.70 39.74 -23.14
C PRO A 462 -84.95 38.26 -22.83
N LEU A 463 -84.74 37.87 -21.58
CA LEU A 463 -85.01 36.50 -21.09
C LEU A 463 -86.51 36.16 -21.02
N LEU A 464 -87.34 37.20 -20.85
CA LEU A 464 -88.80 37.12 -20.82
C LEU A 464 -89.36 38.20 -21.73
N THR A 465 -90.58 38.02 -22.23
CA THR A 465 -91.22 39.07 -23.02
C THR A 465 -91.42 40.31 -22.15
N VAL A 466 -90.86 41.44 -22.58
CA VAL A 466 -90.96 42.73 -21.87
C VAL A 466 -92.09 43.51 -22.51
N THR A 467 -93.13 43.84 -21.76
CA THR A 467 -94.26 44.65 -22.25
C THR A 467 -94.47 45.85 -21.35
N THR A 468 -94.64 47.04 -21.94
CA THR A 468 -94.97 48.27 -21.22
C THR A 468 -95.95 49.11 -22.03
N ASN A 469 -96.76 49.90 -21.34
CA ASN A 469 -97.55 50.94 -22.01
C ASN A 469 -96.63 52.11 -22.38
N ILE A 470 -96.79 52.60 -23.60
CA ILE A 470 -96.10 53.78 -24.14
C ILE A 470 -97.14 54.81 -24.56
N VAL A 471 -96.74 56.08 -24.53
CA VAL A 471 -97.61 57.20 -24.93
C VAL A 471 -96.96 57.88 -26.13
N SER A 472 -97.75 58.13 -27.18
CA SER A 472 -97.29 58.89 -28.34
C SER A 472 -97.17 60.38 -28.01
N ASN A 473 -96.47 61.14 -28.86
CA ASN A 473 -96.29 62.58 -28.67
C ASN A 473 -97.62 63.38 -28.64
N ASP A 474 -98.69 62.83 -29.22
CA ASP A 474 -100.04 63.39 -29.22
C ASP A 474 -100.99 62.77 -28.18
N GLY A 475 -100.45 62.00 -27.23
CA GLY A 475 -101.18 61.54 -26.04
C GLY A 475 -101.95 60.22 -26.19
N VAL A 476 -101.77 59.47 -27.28
CA VAL A 476 -102.43 58.18 -27.49
C VAL A 476 -101.60 57.05 -26.86
N VAL A 477 -102.26 56.17 -26.11
CA VAL A 477 -101.60 55.05 -25.41
C VAL A 477 -101.50 53.82 -26.32
N GLY A 478 -100.32 53.22 -26.36
CA GLY A 478 -100.04 51.94 -26.99
C GLY A 478 -99.32 50.97 -26.07
N ALA A 479 -99.20 49.72 -26.50
CA ALA A 479 -98.41 48.69 -25.82
C ALA A 479 -97.15 48.40 -26.63
N PHE A 480 -95.99 48.64 -26.03
CA PHE A 480 -94.69 48.26 -26.56
C PHE A 480 -94.31 46.90 -26.00
N SER A 481 -93.87 45.99 -26.87
CA SER A 481 -93.41 44.67 -26.45
C SER A 481 -92.10 44.29 -27.14
N ILE A 482 -91.19 43.68 -26.38
CA ILE A 482 -89.98 43.01 -26.88
C ILE A 482 -90.12 41.54 -26.52
N ALA A 483 -90.33 40.70 -27.53
CA ALA A 483 -90.42 39.25 -27.35
C ALA A 483 -89.03 38.61 -27.16
N THR A 484 -88.99 37.40 -26.62
CA THR A 484 -87.74 36.65 -26.38
C THR A 484 -86.99 36.28 -27.66
N ASN A 485 -87.68 36.20 -28.81
CA ASN A 485 -87.06 36.05 -30.13
C ASN A 485 -86.47 37.38 -30.68
N GLY A 486 -86.61 38.47 -29.93
CA GLY A 486 -86.14 39.80 -30.30
C GLY A 486 -87.15 40.64 -31.08
N ASP A 487 -88.31 40.12 -31.47
CA ASP A 487 -89.31 40.91 -32.18
C ASP A 487 -89.82 42.04 -31.29
N VAL A 488 -89.77 43.25 -31.83
CA VAL A 488 -90.32 44.43 -31.17
C VAL A 488 -91.59 44.88 -31.87
N LYS A 489 -92.68 45.02 -31.11
CA LYS A 489 -94.00 45.35 -31.65
C LYS A 489 -94.65 46.49 -30.86
N ILE A 490 -95.41 47.32 -31.56
CA ILE A 490 -96.27 48.37 -30.98
C ILE A 490 -97.72 48.02 -31.31
N ALA A 491 -98.46 47.58 -30.29
CA ALA A 491 -99.87 47.20 -30.39
C ALA A 491 -100.78 48.33 -29.88
N SER A 492 -101.97 48.45 -30.46
CA SER A 492 -102.98 49.41 -29.99
C SER A 492 -103.54 48.99 -28.64
N VAL A 493 -103.77 49.97 -27.76
CA VAL A 493 -104.54 49.83 -26.52
C VAL A 493 -105.70 50.83 -26.60
N GLY A 494 -106.62 50.59 -27.55
CA GLY A 494 -107.79 51.43 -27.81
C GLY A 494 -107.76 52.06 -29.22
N PRO A 495 -107.44 53.36 -29.39
CA PRO A 495 -107.44 54.02 -30.71
C PRO A 495 -106.35 53.50 -31.67
N THR A 496 -106.47 53.77 -32.97
CA THR A 496 -105.40 53.44 -33.93
C THR A 496 -104.10 54.16 -33.57
N LEU A 497 -102.98 53.44 -33.72
CA LEU A 497 -101.63 53.95 -33.50
C LEU A 497 -100.89 54.23 -34.82
N LEU A 498 -101.60 54.17 -35.97
CA LEU A 498 -101.01 54.45 -37.27
C LEU A 498 -100.47 55.89 -37.31
N ASN A 499 -99.22 56.04 -37.76
CA ASN A 499 -98.54 57.33 -37.88
C ASN A 499 -98.42 58.14 -36.57
N LYS A 500 -98.45 57.46 -35.43
CA LYS A 500 -98.18 58.08 -34.12
C LYS A 500 -96.70 57.92 -33.75
N ASP A 501 -96.11 59.01 -33.26
CA ASP A 501 -94.69 59.07 -32.96
C ASP A 501 -94.46 58.71 -31.49
N PHE A 502 -93.57 57.74 -31.25
CA PHE A 502 -93.24 57.26 -29.91
C PHE A 502 -91.77 57.52 -29.58
N ASN A 503 -91.55 57.99 -28.35
CA ASN A 503 -90.24 58.14 -27.74
C ASN A 503 -90.09 57.08 -26.65
N ILE A 504 -89.28 56.06 -26.90
CA ILE A 504 -89.16 54.87 -26.05
C ILE A 504 -87.76 54.85 -25.44
N THR A 505 -87.68 54.73 -24.13
CA THR A 505 -86.45 54.36 -23.40
C THR A 505 -86.81 53.33 -22.34
N ILE A 506 -86.24 52.13 -22.46
CA ILE A 506 -86.51 51.02 -21.55
C ILE A 506 -85.24 50.26 -21.25
N SER A 507 -85.08 49.83 -20.01
CA SER A 507 -84.03 48.90 -19.61
C SER A 507 -84.64 47.56 -19.23
N TYR A 508 -83.99 46.47 -19.64
CA TYR A 508 -84.42 45.12 -19.33
C TYR A 508 -83.25 44.18 -19.13
N VAL A 509 -83.54 43.07 -18.46
CA VAL A 509 -82.56 42.05 -18.13
C VAL A 509 -82.37 41.10 -19.30
N VAL A 510 -81.10 40.80 -19.56
CA VAL A 510 -80.60 39.87 -20.56
C VAL A 510 -79.65 38.89 -19.87
N ASP A 511 -79.24 37.84 -20.59
CA ASP A 511 -78.51 36.69 -20.06
C ASP A 511 -77.05 36.95 -19.68
#